data_AF-G0NMV2-F1
#
_entry.id   AF-G0NMV2-F1
#
_cell.length_a   1.000
_cell.length_b   1.000
_cell.length_c   1.000
_cell.angle_alpha   90.00
_cell.angle_beta   90.00
_cell.angle_gamma   90.00
#
_symmetry.space_group_name_H-M   'P 1'
#
loop_
_entity.id
_entity.type
_entity.pdbx_description
1 polymer ?
#
loop_
_entity_poly.entity_id
_entity_poly.type
_entity_poly.pdbx_seq_one_letter_code
_entity_poly.pdbx_strand_id
1 'polypeptide(L)'
;MAMVGIFFNVFMFFHFLKKEKLSFYVLCTSKTVSNTMSLLIHLCYIGPVQLFYTAIGSMKFGARLQQVFGGGLLLQGPMTQMLITVNRFLVITFSPTTIPRYSTHITVVALAVVWIMGVWWSTLPGFPDHCFNPFFFDHVGYYESRCNQELVVYQVGIIFPLAIFNNGMNVFLAIKLAISVYKQLSISSEVVRNRRKQTIRFFVQSCIQDWATATVLGTNIFLVSFFCEKHTCMILPSFAVDATAYAVDG
;
A
#
# COMPACT_ATOMS: atom_id res chain seq x y z
N MET A 1 -18.22 -3.40 -1.50
CA MET A 1 -16.79 -3.54 -1.85
C MET A 1 -15.92 -3.90 -0.64
N ALA A 2 -15.91 -3.12 0.45
CA ALA A 2 -15.02 -3.36 1.60
C ALA A 2 -15.19 -4.75 2.26
N MET A 3 -16.42 -5.23 2.46
CA MET A 3 -16.69 -6.58 3.01
C MET A 3 -16.06 -7.69 2.17
N VAL A 4 -16.18 -7.62 0.84
CA VAL A 4 -15.57 -8.59 -0.09
C VAL A 4 -14.05 -8.54 0.01
N GLY A 5 -13.47 -7.34 0.08
CA GLY A 5 -12.03 -7.15 0.26
C GLY A 5 -11.51 -7.72 1.59
N ILE A 6 -12.25 -7.55 2.69
CA ILE A 6 -11.90 -8.12 4.00
C ILE A 6 -11.90 -9.64 3.92
N PHE A 7 -12.98 -10.23 3.39
CA PHE A 7 -13.08 -11.68 3.23
C PHE A 7 -11.89 -12.23 2.43
N PHE A 8 -11.54 -11.58 1.31
CA PHE A 8 -10.42 -12.00 0.49
C PHE A 8 -9.08 -11.86 1.21
N ASN A 9 -8.80 -10.74 1.88
CA ASN A 9 -7.53 -10.55 2.60
C ASN A 9 -7.38 -11.51 3.78
N VAL A 10 -8.46 -11.78 4.51
CA VAL A 10 -8.48 -12.77 5.61
C VAL A 10 -8.26 -14.18 5.06
N PHE A 11 -8.93 -14.55 3.97
CA PHE A 11 -8.69 -15.82 3.29
C PHE A 11 -7.22 -15.98 2.86
N MET A 12 -6.66 -14.96 2.20
CA MET A 12 -5.27 -14.96 1.75
C MET A 12 -4.29 -14.99 2.93
N PHE A 13 -4.59 -14.31 4.04
CA PHE A 13 -3.80 -14.38 5.27
C PHE A 13 -3.68 -15.82 5.77
N PHE A 14 -4.80 -16.54 5.92
CA PHE A 14 -4.77 -17.94 6.33
C PHE A 14 -4.12 -18.85 5.28
N HIS A 15 -4.29 -18.54 3.99
CA HIS A 15 -3.63 -19.28 2.91
C HIS A 15 -2.10 -19.17 3.01
N PHE A 16 -1.56 -17.95 3.16
CA PHE A 16 -0.12 -17.71 3.26
C PHE A 16 0.49 -18.24 4.55
N LEU A 17 -0.24 -18.21 5.67
CA LEU A 17 0.22 -18.81 6.93
C LEU A 17 0.42 -20.33 6.84
N LYS A 18 -0.33 -21.02 5.96
CA LYS A 18 -0.21 -22.46 5.74
C LYS A 18 0.95 -22.84 4.81
N LYS A 19 1.52 -21.87 4.07
CA LYS A 19 2.68 -22.10 3.20
C LYS A 19 3.97 -22.08 3.99
N GLU A 20 5.02 -22.68 3.43
CA GLU A 20 6.36 -22.65 4.03
C GLU A 20 6.82 -21.19 4.22
N LYS A 21 7.46 -20.85 5.35
CA LYS A 21 7.77 -19.45 5.74
C LYS A 21 8.93 -18.85 4.93
N LEU A 22 8.75 -18.78 3.62
CA LEU A 22 9.60 -18.04 2.70
C LEU A 22 9.38 -16.54 2.88
N SER A 23 10.45 -15.75 2.71
CA SER A 23 10.43 -14.29 2.80
C SER A 23 9.27 -13.65 2.03
N PHE A 24 8.97 -14.16 0.84
CA PHE A 24 7.86 -13.68 0.01
C PHE A 24 6.50 -13.83 0.71
N TYR A 25 6.18 -15.02 1.24
CA TYR A 25 4.89 -15.27 1.88
C TYR A 25 4.73 -14.49 3.20
N VAL A 26 5.82 -14.26 3.94
CA VAL A 26 5.81 -13.38 5.12
C VAL A 26 5.43 -11.95 4.74
N LEU A 27 6.02 -11.42 3.67
CA LEU A 27 5.71 -10.07 3.18
C LEU A 27 4.26 -9.97 2.65
N CYS A 28 3.78 -10.97 1.91
CA CYS A 28 2.40 -11.01 1.46
C CYS A 28 1.40 -11.08 2.63
N THR A 29 1.72 -11.86 3.67
CA THR A 29 0.91 -11.93 4.91
C THR A 29 0.85 -10.57 5.60
N SER A 30 1.97 -9.85 5.66
CA SER A 30 1.98 -8.49 6.22
C SER A 30 1.07 -7.54 5.45
N LYS A 31 1.10 -7.62 4.12
CA LYS A 31 0.26 -6.78 3.26
C LYS A 31 -1.24 -7.08 3.43
N THR A 32 -1.62 -8.35 3.59
CA THR A 32 -3.02 -8.68 3.86
C THR A 32 -3.49 -8.13 5.21
N VAL A 33 -2.62 -8.06 6.22
CA VAL A 33 -2.91 -7.42 7.52
C VAL A 33 -3.17 -5.92 7.35
N SER A 34 -2.26 -5.17 6.71
CA SER A 34 -2.44 -3.72 6.49
C SER A 34 -3.71 -3.43 5.68
N ASN A 35 -3.94 -4.18 4.60
CA ASN A 35 -5.13 -4.03 3.77
C ASN A 35 -6.42 -4.32 4.55
N THR A 36 -6.42 -5.32 5.43
CA THR A 36 -7.58 -5.64 6.27
C THR A 36 -7.87 -4.49 7.24
N MET A 37 -6.84 -3.91 7.87
CA MET A 37 -7.00 -2.74 8.74
C MET A 37 -7.57 -1.54 7.98
N SER A 38 -7.05 -1.23 6.79
CA SER A 38 -7.57 -0.16 5.92
C SER A 38 -9.06 -0.36 5.58
N LEU A 39 -9.42 -1.60 5.22
CA LEU A 39 -10.80 -1.93 4.84
C LEU A 39 -11.76 -1.95 6.04
N LEU A 40 -11.29 -2.28 7.23
CA LEU A 40 -12.08 -2.18 8.46
C LEU A 40 -12.41 -0.71 8.78
N ILE A 41 -11.45 0.21 8.65
CA ILE A 41 -11.72 1.65 8.84
C ILE A 41 -12.75 2.14 7.81
N HIS A 42 -12.65 1.67 6.56
CA HIS A 42 -13.66 1.97 5.55
C HIS A 42 -15.04 1.43 5.90
N LEU A 43 -15.12 0.17 6.32
CA LEU A 43 -16.39 -0.49 6.59
C LEU A 43 -17.07 0.04 7.86
N CYS A 44 -16.29 0.31 8.90
CA CYS A 44 -16.81 0.64 10.22
C CYS A 44 -16.96 2.15 10.47
N TYR A 45 -16.25 3.00 9.72
CA TYR A 45 -16.29 4.45 9.92
C TYR A 45 -16.67 5.22 8.66
N ILE A 46 -15.82 5.20 7.62
CA ILE A 46 -16.01 6.02 6.41
C ILE A 46 -17.35 5.71 5.75
N GLY A 47 -17.66 4.42 5.55
CA GLY A 47 -18.90 3.95 4.94
C GLY A 47 -20.14 4.36 5.75
N PRO A 48 -20.23 4.04 7.05
CA PRO A 48 -21.35 4.48 7.89
C PRO A 48 -21.53 5.99 7.98
N VAL A 49 -20.44 6.76 8.17
CA VAL A 49 -20.51 8.24 8.22
C VAL A 49 -21.12 8.80 6.93
N GLN A 50 -20.73 8.24 5.77
CA GLN A 50 -21.29 8.62 4.47
C GLN A 50 -22.73 8.14 4.28
N LEU A 51 -23.02 6.87 4.61
CA LEU A 51 -24.34 6.26 4.40
C LEU A 51 -25.43 6.94 5.24
N PHE A 52 -25.13 7.24 6.50
CA PHE A 52 -26.08 7.86 7.41
C PHE A 52 -26.01 9.39 7.39
N TYR A 53 -25.10 9.97 6.59
CA TYR A 53 -24.89 11.40 6.48
C TYR A 53 -24.78 12.10 7.86
N THR A 54 -24.08 11.44 8.79
CA THR A 54 -23.97 11.88 10.18
C THR A 54 -22.57 11.65 10.73
N ALA A 55 -22.09 12.58 11.56
CA ALA A 55 -20.80 12.45 12.22
C ALA A 55 -20.87 11.36 13.29
N ILE A 56 -20.03 10.34 13.18
CA ILE A 56 -19.91 9.28 14.18
C ILE A 56 -18.74 9.62 15.11
N GLY A 57 -19.04 9.96 16.36
CA GLY A 57 -18.03 10.35 17.35
C GLY A 57 -17.57 11.81 17.22
N SER A 58 -16.48 12.14 17.90
CA SER A 58 -15.94 13.51 17.92
C SER A 58 -15.05 13.80 16.71
N MET A 59 -14.89 15.08 16.36
CA MET A 59 -13.95 15.51 15.31
C MET A 59 -12.51 15.03 15.58
N LYS A 60 -12.09 15.03 16.86
CA LYS A 60 -10.79 14.48 17.29
C LYS A 60 -10.66 12.98 16.99
N PHE A 61 -11.72 12.22 17.21
CA PHE A 61 -11.75 10.79 16.88
C PHE A 61 -11.61 10.58 15.37
N GLY A 62 -12.36 11.34 14.56
CA GLY A 62 -12.24 11.32 13.10
C GLY A 62 -10.83 11.66 12.61
N ALA A 63 -10.21 12.71 13.18
CA ALA A 63 -8.85 13.11 12.83
C ALA A 63 -7.79 12.06 13.22
N ARG A 64 -7.92 11.42 14.38
CA ARG A 64 -7.02 10.32 14.78
C ARG A 64 -7.19 9.10 13.88
N LEU A 65 -8.42 8.75 13.53
CA LEU A 65 -8.67 7.62 12.67
C LEU A 65 -8.16 7.87 11.24
N GLN A 66 -8.30 9.08 10.73
CA GLN A 66 -7.70 9.51 9.46
C GLN A 66 -6.18 9.52 9.53
N GLN A 67 -5.57 9.89 10.67
CA GLN A 67 -4.11 9.80 10.83
C GLN A 67 -3.62 8.35 10.79
N VAL A 68 -4.33 7.43 11.46
CA VAL A 68 -4.02 5.99 11.39
C VAL A 68 -4.12 5.49 9.95
N PHE A 69 -5.23 5.82 9.29
CA PHE A 69 -5.53 5.37 7.94
C PHE A 69 -4.64 6.02 6.86
N GLY A 70 -4.76 7.34 6.68
CA GLY A 70 -4.07 8.10 5.65
C GLY A 70 -2.58 8.34 5.96
N GLY A 71 -2.20 8.38 7.24
CA GLY A 71 -0.81 8.54 7.63
C GLY A 71 -0.06 7.22 7.68
N GLY A 72 -0.51 6.26 8.49
CA GLY A 72 0.23 5.01 8.66
C GLY A 72 -0.07 3.95 7.63
N LEU A 73 -1.33 3.54 7.51
CA LEU A 73 -1.72 2.39 6.67
C LEU A 73 -1.49 2.66 5.18
N LEU A 74 -1.76 3.89 4.73
CA LEU A 74 -1.51 4.32 3.36
C LEU A 74 -0.01 4.30 2.99
N LEU A 75 0.88 4.63 3.93
CA LEU A 75 2.33 4.49 3.75
C LEU A 75 2.79 3.03 3.84
N GLN A 76 2.13 2.24 4.69
CA GLN A 76 2.52 0.86 4.94
C GLN A 76 2.40 -0.05 3.71
N GLY A 77 1.40 0.18 2.87
CA GLY A 77 1.21 -0.54 1.60
C GLY A 77 2.42 -0.41 0.65
N PRO A 78 2.78 0.81 0.22
CA PRO A 78 3.95 1.08 -0.63
C PRO A 78 5.29 0.65 -0.02
N MET A 79 5.49 0.82 1.29
CA MET A 79 6.72 0.37 1.95
C MET A 79 6.84 -1.16 1.96
N THR A 80 5.76 -1.88 2.23
CA THR A 80 5.74 -3.36 2.13
C THR A 80 5.94 -3.81 0.69
N GLN A 81 5.36 -3.08 -0.28
CA GLN A 81 5.56 -3.34 -1.72
C GLN A 81 7.03 -3.20 -2.14
N MET A 82 7.74 -2.23 -1.58
CA MET A 82 9.17 -2.06 -1.79
C MET A 82 9.95 -3.29 -1.33
N LEU A 83 9.67 -3.79 -0.12
CA LEU A 83 10.31 -5.02 0.39
C LEU A 83 10.02 -6.23 -0.51
N ILE A 84 8.77 -6.38 -0.99
CA ILE A 84 8.39 -7.46 -1.92
C ILE A 84 9.19 -7.34 -3.23
N THR A 85 9.28 -6.13 -3.78
CA THR A 85 9.98 -5.85 -5.04
C THR A 85 11.48 -6.11 -4.92
N VAL A 86 12.10 -5.66 -3.82
CA VAL A 86 13.52 -5.95 -3.51
C VAL A 86 13.75 -7.44 -3.34
N ASN A 87 12.91 -8.14 -2.58
CA ASN A 87 13.03 -9.59 -2.40
C ASN A 87 12.97 -10.34 -3.75
N ARG A 88 12.04 -9.95 -4.63
CA ARG A 88 11.94 -10.54 -5.98
C ARG A 88 13.15 -10.19 -6.85
N PHE A 89 13.65 -8.95 -6.75
CA PHE A 89 14.88 -8.56 -7.43
C PHE A 89 16.06 -9.43 -7.02
N LEU A 90 16.26 -9.67 -5.73
CA LEU A 90 17.35 -10.50 -5.23
C LEU A 90 17.24 -11.94 -5.77
N VAL A 91 16.04 -12.54 -5.69
CA VAL A 91 15.81 -13.92 -6.13
C VAL A 91 16.02 -14.07 -7.64
N ILE A 92 15.46 -13.17 -8.46
CA ILE A 92 15.54 -13.25 -9.92
C ILE A 92 16.94 -12.86 -10.41
N THR A 93 17.60 -11.90 -9.76
CA THR A 93 18.87 -11.38 -10.25
C THR A 93 20.05 -12.25 -9.90
N PHE A 94 20.11 -12.71 -8.66
CA PHE A 94 21.23 -13.47 -8.15
C PHE A 94 21.02 -14.98 -8.23
N SER A 95 19.79 -15.44 -8.53
CA SER A 95 19.43 -16.86 -8.72
C SER A 95 20.21 -17.79 -7.76
N PRO A 96 20.19 -17.54 -6.43
CA PRO A 96 20.95 -18.38 -5.53
C PRO A 96 20.40 -19.80 -5.62
N THR A 97 21.27 -20.77 -5.92
CA THR A 97 20.92 -22.20 -6.04
C THR A 97 20.29 -22.77 -4.77
N THR A 98 20.48 -22.09 -3.64
CA THR A 98 19.77 -22.31 -2.38
C THR A 98 19.46 -20.96 -1.73
N ILE A 99 18.19 -20.72 -1.39
CA ILE A 99 17.80 -19.53 -0.61
C ILE A 99 18.35 -19.73 0.81
N PRO A 100 19.25 -18.86 1.29
CA PRO A 100 19.82 -19.04 2.61
C PRO A 100 18.75 -18.84 3.69
N ARG A 101 18.75 -19.70 4.72
CA ARG A 101 17.79 -19.65 5.84
C ARG A 101 17.78 -18.30 6.58
N TYR A 102 18.90 -17.56 6.58
CA TYR A 102 18.98 -16.22 7.19
C TYR A 102 18.15 -15.16 6.44
N SER A 103 17.78 -15.39 5.18
CA SER A 103 17.00 -14.44 4.36
C SER A 103 15.64 -14.10 4.99
N THR A 104 14.97 -15.09 5.60
CA THR A 104 13.70 -14.88 6.29
C THR A 104 13.87 -14.00 7.52
N HIS A 105 14.95 -14.17 8.30
CA HIS A 105 15.22 -13.33 9.47
C HIS A 105 15.46 -11.87 9.07
N ILE A 106 16.27 -11.62 8.03
CA ILE A 106 16.49 -10.28 7.49
C ILE A 106 15.17 -9.65 7.02
N THR A 107 14.33 -10.45 6.35
CA THR A 107 13.02 -10.00 5.87
C THR A 107 12.10 -9.59 7.02
N VAL A 108 12.08 -10.37 8.10
CA VAL A 108 11.28 -10.07 9.30
C VAL A 108 11.77 -8.78 9.97
N VAL A 109 13.09 -8.59 10.09
CA VAL A 109 13.66 -7.35 10.65
C VAL A 109 13.31 -6.14 9.79
N ALA A 110 13.49 -6.22 8.46
CA ALA A 110 13.13 -5.14 7.55
C ALA A 110 11.62 -4.82 7.61
N LEU A 111 10.79 -5.85 7.72
CA LEU A 111 9.35 -5.69 7.85
C LEU A 111 8.97 -5.04 9.19
N ALA A 112 9.62 -5.40 10.29
CA ALA A 112 9.40 -4.78 11.59
C ALA A 112 9.74 -3.27 11.55
N VAL A 113 10.85 -2.89 10.91
CA VAL A 113 11.22 -1.47 10.73
C VAL A 113 10.14 -0.73 9.94
N VAL A 114 9.63 -1.32 8.87
CA VAL A 114 8.56 -0.74 8.05
C VAL A 114 7.26 -0.55 8.85
N TRP A 115 6.87 -1.53 9.67
CA TRP A 115 5.72 -1.36 10.59
C TRP A 115 5.94 -0.29 11.66
N ILE A 116 7.14 -0.20 12.24
CA ILE A 116 7.47 0.84 13.22
C ILE A 116 7.32 2.23 12.58
N MET A 117 7.80 2.40 11.34
CA MET A 117 7.61 3.64 10.58
C MET A 117 6.12 3.91 10.31
N GLY A 118 5.34 2.89 9.93
CA GLY A 118 3.90 3.01 9.74
C GLY A 118 3.18 3.47 11.02
N VAL A 119 3.50 2.88 12.16
CA VAL A 119 2.95 3.25 13.48
C VAL A 119 3.38 4.67 13.89
N TRP A 120 4.63 5.04 13.62
CA TRP A 120 5.12 6.40 13.86
C TRP A 120 4.29 7.41 13.07
N TRP A 121 4.05 7.16 11.78
CA TRP A 121 3.19 8.00 10.95
C TRP A 121 1.71 7.96 11.34
N SER A 122 1.21 6.86 11.91
CA SER A 122 -0.14 6.79 12.48
C SER A 122 -0.34 7.63 13.74
N THR A 123 0.72 7.83 14.52
CA THR A 123 0.62 8.42 15.87
C THR A 123 1.19 9.82 15.95
N LEU A 124 2.21 10.13 15.14
CA LEU A 124 2.99 11.36 15.12
C LEU A 124 3.25 11.89 16.55
N PRO A 125 3.97 11.11 17.37
CA PRO A 125 4.15 11.45 18.77
C PRO A 125 4.85 12.81 18.90
N GLY A 126 4.30 13.67 19.76
CA GLY A 126 4.80 15.04 19.97
C GLY A 126 4.17 16.10 19.06
N PHE A 127 3.37 15.73 18.06
CA PHE A 127 2.62 16.70 17.26
C PHE A 127 1.32 17.12 17.97
N PRO A 128 0.94 18.41 17.91
CA PRO A 128 -0.31 18.89 18.50
C PRO A 128 -1.54 18.43 17.69
N ASP A 129 -2.69 18.34 18.36
CA ASP A 129 -3.94 17.79 17.76
C ASP A 129 -4.37 18.49 16.46
N HIS A 130 -4.08 19.80 16.31
CA HIS A 130 -4.45 20.57 15.12
C HIS A 130 -3.61 20.22 13.88
N CYS A 131 -2.55 19.42 14.00
CA CYS A 131 -1.79 18.89 12.87
C CYS A 131 -2.48 17.70 12.21
N PHE A 132 -3.39 17.00 12.91
CA PHE A 132 -4.07 15.83 12.35
C PHE A 132 -5.19 16.27 11.42
N ASN A 133 -5.31 15.57 10.29
CA ASN A 133 -6.34 15.87 9.31
C ASN A 133 -7.63 15.09 9.64
N PRO A 134 -8.79 15.73 9.85
CA PRO A 134 -10.07 15.02 9.90
C PRO A 134 -10.42 14.41 8.53
N PHE A 135 -11.34 13.44 8.52
CA PHE A 135 -11.97 13.02 7.27
C PHE A 135 -12.78 14.19 6.71
N PHE A 136 -12.57 14.50 5.43
CA PHE A 136 -13.29 15.56 4.75
C PHE A 136 -14.61 15.02 4.21
N PHE A 137 -15.71 15.34 4.89
CA PHE A 137 -17.06 15.07 4.43
C PHE A 137 -17.90 16.35 4.61
N ASP A 138 -18.73 16.69 3.63
CA ASP A 138 -19.47 17.96 3.64
C ASP A 138 -20.35 18.15 4.89
N HIS A 139 -20.80 17.04 5.48
CA HIS A 139 -21.63 17.00 6.70
C HIS A 139 -20.86 16.82 8.01
N VAL A 140 -19.52 16.76 7.95
CA VAL A 140 -18.64 16.65 9.12
C VAL A 140 -17.76 17.89 9.18
N GLY A 141 -17.67 18.53 10.34
CA GLY A 141 -16.83 19.71 10.51
C GLY A 141 -15.37 19.45 10.13
N TYR A 142 -14.77 20.38 9.39
CA TYR A 142 -13.36 20.34 8.99
C TYR A 142 -12.58 21.53 9.58
N TYR A 143 -11.27 21.37 9.71
CA TYR A 143 -10.34 22.45 9.99
C TYR A 143 -9.08 22.27 9.18
N GLU A 144 -8.50 23.39 8.73
CA GLU A 144 -7.20 23.41 8.07
C GLU A 144 -6.16 24.10 8.96
N SER A 145 -4.96 23.55 8.96
CA SER A 145 -3.81 24.16 9.63
C SER A 145 -2.58 24.01 8.74
N ARG A 146 -1.63 24.94 8.89
CA ARG A 146 -0.36 24.90 8.16
C ARG A 146 0.40 23.59 8.43
N CYS A 147 0.37 23.11 9.66
CA CYS A 147 1.01 21.85 10.04
C CYS A 147 0.41 20.64 9.29
N ASN A 148 -0.91 20.59 9.15
CA ASN A 148 -1.59 19.53 8.39
C ASN A 148 -1.13 19.53 6.93
N GLN A 149 -1.09 20.70 6.29
CA GLN A 149 -0.63 20.83 4.90
C GLN A 149 0.83 20.36 4.72
N GLU A 150 1.73 20.76 5.63
CA GLU A 150 3.14 20.32 5.60
C GLU A 150 3.27 18.79 5.74
N LEU A 151 2.49 18.17 6.62
CA LEU A 151 2.47 16.70 6.78
C LEU A 151 2.00 15.98 5.51
N VAL A 152 0.97 16.50 4.85
CA VAL A 152 0.47 15.94 3.59
C VAL A 152 1.52 16.05 2.48
N VAL A 153 2.24 17.18 2.41
CA VAL A 153 3.36 17.35 1.46
C VAL A 153 4.48 16.36 1.74
N TYR A 154 4.86 16.13 3.00
CA TYR A 154 5.86 15.12 3.35
C TYR A 154 5.43 13.70 2.96
N GLN A 155 4.16 13.34 3.19
CA GLN A 155 3.61 12.04 2.78
C GLN A 155 3.72 11.83 1.27
N VAL A 156 3.38 12.85 0.47
CA VAL A 156 3.55 12.79 -0.99
C VAL A 156 5.01 12.70 -1.39
N GLY A 157 5.88 13.46 -0.73
CA GLY A 157 7.33 13.38 -0.89
C GLY A 157 7.91 11.99 -0.59
N ILE A 158 7.22 11.14 0.17
CA ILE A 158 7.62 9.75 0.44
C ILE A 158 6.98 8.79 -0.58
N ILE A 159 5.68 8.92 -0.82
CA ILE A 159 4.92 7.95 -1.63
C ILE A 159 5.30 8.02 -3.11
N PHE A 160 5.54 9.21 -3.66
CA PHE A 160 5.95 9.34 -5.06
C PHE A 160 7.29 8.68 -5.36
N PRO A 161 8.37 8.94 -4.59
CA PRO A 161 9.62 8.21 -4.78
C PRO A 161 9.50 6.70 -4.60
N LEU A 162 8.70 6.24 -3.62
CA LEU A 162 8.42 4.80 -3.45
C LEU A 162 7.73 4.21 -4.67
N ALA A 163 6.73 4.90 -5.23
CA ALA A 163 6.04 4.48 -6.45
C ALA A 163 7.01 4.42 -7.63
N ILE A 164 7.83 5.45 -7.83
CA ILE A 164 8.85 5.47 -8.91
C ILE A 164 9.84 4.30 -8.73
N PHE A 165 10.33 4.08 -7.52
CA PHE A 165 11.27 3.01 -7.21
C PHE A 165 10.66 1.63 -7.47
N ASN A 166 9.47 1.34 -6.93
CA ASN A 166 8.79 0.06 -7.09
C ASN A 166 8.52 -0.24 -8.57
N ASN A 167 8.02 0.74 -9.30
CA ASN A 167 7.73 0.59 -10.71
C ASN A 167 9.00 0.42 -11.54
N GLY A 168 10.04 1.22 -11.29
CA GLY A 168 11.33 1.11 -11.98
C GLY A 168 11.98 -0.27 -11.79
N MET A 169 11.97 -0.79 -10.55
CA MET A 169 12.48 -2.12 -10.23
C MET A 169 11.65 -3.22 -10.88
N ASN A 170 10.31 -3.13 -10.89
CA ASN A 170 9.49 -4.13 -11.56
C ASN A 170 9.63 -4.11 -13.09
N VAL A 171 9.83 -2.94 -13.73
CA VAL A 171 10.19 -2.84 -15.15
C VAL A 171 11.51 -3.53 -15.42
N PHE A 172 12.54 -3.26 -14.60
CA PHE A 172 13.83 -3.93 -14.71
C PHE A 172 13.70 -5.45 -14.64
N LEU A 173 12.91 -5.96 -13.69
CA LEU A 173 12.66 -7.41 -13.55
C LEU A 173 11.93 -7.99 -14.76
N ALA A 174 10.95 -7.27 -15.30
CA ALA A 174 10.23 -7.68 -16.51
C ALA A 174 11.18 -7.78 -17.72
N ILE A 175 12.06 -6.78 -17.92
CA ILE A 175 13.07 -6.76 -18.99
C ILE A 175 14.05 -7.93 -18.82
N LYS A 176 14.62 -8.11 -17.62
CA LYS A 176 15.59 -9.18 -17.36
C LYS A 176 15.00 -10.57 -17.63
N LEU A 177 13.76 -10.80 -17.19
CA LEU A 177 13.07 -12.06 -17.46
C LEU A 177 12.74 -12.23 -18.94
N ALA A 178 12.34 -11.18 -19.65
CA ALA A 178 12.13 -11.23 -21.09
C ALA A 178 13.40 -11.63 -21.85
N ILE A 179 14.55 -11.03 -21.49
CA ILE A 179 15.86 -11.38 -22.06
C ILE A 179 16.26 -12.82 -21.73
N SER A 180 16.06 -13.25 -20.47
CA SER A 180 16.37 -14.63 -20.04
C SER A 180 15.56 -15.66 -20.83
N VAL A 181 14.28 -15.37 -21.10
CA VAL A 181 13.42 -16.26 -21.91
C VAL A 181 13.85 -16.25 -23.37
N TYR A 182 14.20 -15.08 -23.93
CA TYR A 182 14.75 -14.98 -25.29
C TYR A 182 15.98 -15.86 -25.47
N LYS A 183 16.86 -15.91 -24.46
CA LYS A 183 18.05 -16.79 -24.46
C LYS A 183 17.72 -18.27 -24.25
N GLN A 184 16.59 -18.61 -23.63
CA GLN A 184 16.15 -19.98 -23.35
C GLN A 184 15.10 -20.51 -24.33
N LEU A 185 14.81 -19.79 -25.42
CA LEU A 185 13.80 -20.15 -26.42
C LEU A 185 14.07 -21.49 -27.14
N SER A 186 15.27 -22.06 -27.02
CA SER A 186 15.59 -23.42 -27.49
C SER A 186 15.04 -24.54 -26.59
N ILE A 187 14.58 -24.23 -25.37
CA ILE A 187 14.04 -25.20 -24.41
C ILE A 187 12.63 -24.76 -24.01
N SER A 188 11.66 -25.12 -24.86
CA SER A 188 10.22 -24.91 -24.63
C SER A 188 9.75 -25.75 -23.42
N SER A 189 9.78 -25.17 -22.22
CA SER A 189 9.10 -25.74 -21.04
C SER A 189 7.94 -24.86 -20.58
N GLU A 190 6.82 -25.50 -20.25
CA GLU A 190 5.61 -24.88 -19.73
C GLU A 190 5.88 -24.06 -18.44
N VAL A 191 6.88 -24.49 -17.68
CA VAL A 191 7.40 -23.83 -16.46
C VAL A 191 7.89 -22.40 -16.76
N VAL A 192 8.62 -22.19 -17.87
CA VAL A 192 9.13 -20.88 -18.26
C VAL A 192 8.00 -19.94 -18.66
N ARG A 193 6.99 -20.46 -19.39
CA ARG A 193 5.79 -19.69 -19.79
C ARG A 193 4.97 -19.24 -18.57
N ASN A 194 4.80 -20.12 -17.59
CA ASN A 194 4.05 -19.79 -16.36
C ASN A 194 4.78 -18.74 -15.51
N ARG A 195 6.10 -18.85 -15.34
CA ARG A 195 6.91 -17.82 -14.64
C ARG A 195 6.80 -16.43 -15.30
N ARG A 196 6.76 -16.36 -16.62
CA ARG A 196 6.57 -15.09 -17.36
C ARG A 196 5.19 -14.48 -17.11
N LYS A 197 4.12 -15.26 -17.25
CA LYS A 197 2.75 -14.80 -17.01
C LYS A 197 2.59 -14.27 -15.58
N GLN A 198 3.11 -15.01 -14.62
CA GLN A 198 3.06 -14.63 -13.20
C GLN A 198 3.82 -13.33 -12.94
N THR A 199 5.00 -13.15 -13.53
CA THR A 199 5.77 -11.91 -13.39
C THR A 199 5.05 -10.70 -14.00
N ILE A 200 4.49 -10.83 -15.21
CA ILE A 200 3.75 -9.74 -15.86
C ILE A 200 2.53 -9.36 -15.03
N ARG A 201 1.78 -10.34 -14.52
CA ARG A 201 0.64 -10.08 -13.62
C ARG A 201 1.05 -9.31 -12.38
N PHE A 202 2.15 -9.73 -11.74
CA PHE A 202 2.67 -9.02 -10.58
C PHE A 202 3.14 -7.59 -10.89
N PHE A 203 3.76 -7.37 -12.05
CA PHE A 203 4.14 -6.03 -12.51
C PHE A 203 2.91 -5.14 -12.68
N VAL A 204 1.93 -5.60 -13.45
CA VAL A 204 0.68 -4.87 -13.69
C VAL A 204 -0.02 -4.56 -12.36
N GLN A 205 -0.07 -5.52 -11.45
CA GLN A 205 -0.65 -5.32 -10.12
C GLN A 205 0.11 -4.27 -9.30
N SER A 206 1.44 -4.30 -9.27
CA SER A 206 2.24 -3.27 -8.58
C SER A 206 2.01 -1.90 -9.20
N CYS A 207 2.03 -1.81 -10.53
CA CYS A 207 1.79 -0.55 -11.24
C CYS A 207 0.45 0.06 -10.86
N ILE A 208 -0.62 -0.73 -10.94
CA ILE A 208 -1.97 -0.24 -10.62
C ILE A 208 -2.03 0.21 -9.17
N GLN A 209 -1.46 -0.56 -8.23
CA GLN A 209 -1.46 -0.21 -6.81
C GLN A 209 -0.69 1.08 -6.50
N ASP A 210 0.56 1.15 -6.95
CA ASP A 210 1.46 2.25 -6.62
C ASP A 210 0.98 3.54 -7.29
N TRP A 211 0.58 3.49 -8.57
CA TRP A 211 0.11 4.68 -9.29
C TRP A 211 -1.29 5.10 -8.90
N ALA A 212 -2.20 4.19 -8.54
CA ALA A 212 -3.50 4.62 -8.05
C ALA A 212 -3.38 5.26 -6.66
N THR A 213 -2.48 4.76 -5.81
CA THR A 213 -2.15 5.41 -4.51
C THR A 213 -1.53 6.80 -4.73
N ALA A 214 -0.54 6.90 -5.62
CA ALA A 214 0.10 8.18 -5.95
C ALA A 214 -0.87 9.17 -6.63
N THR A 215 -1.74 8.69 -7.50
CA THR A 215 -2.76 9.52 -8.16
C THR A 215 -3.76 10.06 -7.15
N VAL A 216 -4.29 9.23 -6.25
CA VAL A 216 -5.24 9.69 -5.21
C VAL A 216 -4.64 10.80 -4.36
N LEU A 217 -3.39 10.63 -3.91
CA LEU A 217 -2.69 11.66 -3.13
C LEU A 217 -2.34 12.90 -3.95
N GLY A 218 -1.86 12.72 -5.18
CA GLY A 218 -1.52 13.81 -6.09
C GLY A 218 -2.73 14.64 -6.48
N THR A 219 -3.88 14.01 -6.74
CA THR A 219 -5.15 14.70 -7.00
C THR A 219 -5.62 15.45 -5.75
N ASN A 220 -5.48 14.87 -4.55
CA ASN A 220 -5.82 15.55 -3.30
C ASN A 220 -4.93 16.80 -3.06
N ILE A 221 -3.62 16.73 -3.31
CA ILE A 221 -2.74 17.90 -3.21
C ILE A 221 -3.04 18.93 -4.30
N PHE A 222 -3.21 18.50 -5.56
CA PHE A 222 -3.48 19.41 -6.68
C PHE A 222 -4.79 20.18 -6.45
N LEU A 223 -5.84 19.48 -6.00
CA LEU A 223 -7.11 20.11 -5.66
C LEU A 223 -6.95 21.11 -4.52
N VAL A 224 -6.32 20.72 -3.41
CA VAL A 224 -6.12 21.61 -2.25
C VAL A 224 -5.24 22.83 -2.58
N SER A 225 -4.14 22.63 -3.31
CA SER A 225 -3.12 23.66 -3.53
C SER A 225 -3.44 24.61 -4.68
N PHE A 226 -4.19 24.19 -5.70
CA PHE A 226 -4.45 25.02 -6.89
C PHE A 226 -5.92 25.38 -7.09
N PHE A 227 -6.86 24.56 -6.57
CA PHE A 227 -8.29 24.77 -6.77
C PHE A 227 -9.01 25.26 -5.50
N CYS A 228 -8.64 24.76 -4.32
CA CYS A 228 -9.36 25.06 -3.08
C CYS A 228 -9.01 26.40 -2.45
N GLU A 229 -7.94 27.05 -2.89
CA GLU A 229 -7.64 28.43 -2.51
C GLU A 229 -8.74 29.42 -2.99
N LYS A 230 -9.52 29.04 -4.01
CA LYS A 230 -10.55 29.89 -4.64
C LYS A 230 -11.97 29.34 -4.56
N HIS A 231 -12.16 28.06 -4.23
CA HIS A 231 -13.46 27.40 -4.18
C HIS A 231 -13.51 26.34 -3.06
N THR A 232 -14.68 26.08 -2.47
CA THR A 232 -14.88 24.88 -1.62
C THR A 232 -14.69 23.62 -2.47
N CYS A 233 -13.67 22.80 -2.19
CA CYS A 233 -13.54 21.49 -2.86
C CYS A 233 -13.64 20.30 -1.91
N MET A 234 -14.14 19.20 -2.47
CA MET A 234 -14.10 17.87 -1.89
C MET A 234 -12.72 17.24 -2.13
N ILE A 235 -12.01 16.92 -1.05
CA ILE A 235 -10.86 16.02 -1.07
C ILE A 235 -11.39 14.60 -1.29
N LEU A 236 -10.87 13.88 -2.28
CA LEU A 236 -11.35 12.55 -2.65
C LEU A 236 -11.05 11.57 -1.50
N PRO A 237 -12.07 10.99 -0.82
CA PRO A 237 -11.84 9.88 0.08
C PRO A 237 -11.27 8.73 -0.76
N SER A 238 -10.13 8.19 -0.33
CA SER A 238 -9.38 7.16 -1.05
C SER A 238 -10.25 5.95 -1.38
N PHE A 239 -10.69 5.81 -2.62
CA PHE A 239 -11.40 4.61 -3.04
C PHE A 239 -10.41 3.47 -3.29
N ALA A 240 -10.35 2.52 -2.34
CA ALA A 240 -10.29 1.08 -2.60
C ALA A 240 -9.19 0.52 -3.52
N VAL A 241 -7.98 1.09 -3.56
CA VAL A 241 -6.84 0.44 -4.25
C VAL A 241 -6.26 -0.72 -3.43
N ASP A 242 -6.40 -0.68 -2.09
CA ASP A 242 -5.95 -1.71 -1.14
C ASP A 242 -6.66 -3.07 -1.31
N ALA A 243 -7.75 -3.13 -2.10
CA ALA A 243 -8.47 -4.38 -2.35
C ALA A 243 -7.73 -5.36 -3.26
N THR A 244 -6.68 -4.90 -3.95
CA THR A 244 -5.85 -5.80 -4.77
C THR A 244 -4.85 -6.53 -3.86
N ALA A 245 -5.33 -7.49 -3.07
CA ALA A 245 -4.45 -8.54 -2.58
C ALA A 245 -3.78 -9.22 -3.79
N TYR A 246 -2.57 -9.73 -3.63
CA TYR A 246 -1.94 -10.63 -4.61
C TYR A 246 -2.77 -11.90 -4.73
N ALA A 247 -3.90 -11.79 -5.42
CA ALA A 247 -4.75 -12.88 -5.80
C ALA A 247 -3.93 -13.71 -6.79
N VAL A 248 -3.76 -14.97 -6.48
CA VAL A 248 -3.15 -15.99 -7.34
C VAL A 248 -1.62 -16.11 -7.21
N ASP A 249 -1.22 -16.63 -6.04
CA ASP A 249 -0.04 -17.48 -5.89
C ASP A 249 -0.44 -18.91 -5.49
N GLY A 250 -1.52 -19.40 -6.13
CA GLY A 250 -2.00 -20.78 -6.07
C GLY A 250 -2.28 -21.26 -7.48
#